data_AF-E6WZJ2-F1
#
_entry.id   AF-E6WZJ2-F1
#
_cell.length_a   1.000
_cell.length_b   1.000
_cell.length_c   1.000
_cell.angle_alpha   90.00
_cell.angle_beta   90.00
_cell.angle_gamma   90.00
#
_symmetry.space_group_name_H-M   'P 1'
#
loop_
_entity.id
_entity.type
_entity.pdbx_description
1 polymer ?
#
loop_
_entity_poly.entity_id
_entity_poly.type
_entity_poly.pdbx_seq_one_letter_code
_entity_poly.pdbx_strand_id
1 'polypeptide(L)'
;MKITFSKVGRSPGNFRHRMEDLEIEGTLLRTGAHEVSMESEISGEIRLICDRCGSEFTEKLRLPLDLTLTDQARKVTEDLDTIEFLDGMIDISRLMEGEIASYRSAYHYCPKCREDEREVDIEY
;
A
#
# COMPACT_ATOMS: atom_id res chain seq x y z
N MET A 1 6.11 -9.80 -6.68
CA MET A 1 6.17 -9.96 -8.15
C MET A 1 7.06 -8.85 -8.69
N LYS A 2 7.96 -9.12 -9.65
CA LYS A 2 8.86 -8.10 -10.22
C LYS A 2 8.59 -7.85 -11.71
N ILE A 3 8.51 -6.59 -12.11
CA ILE A 3 8.21 -6.15 -13.48
C ILE A 3 9.25 -5.08 -13.88
N THR A 4 9.95 -5.28 -15.00
CA THR A 4 10.86 -4.25 -15.52
C THR A 4 10.06 -3.12 -16.16
N PHE A 5 10.46 -1.86 -15.98
CA PHE A 5 9.77 -0.69 -16.57
C PHE A 5 9.58 -0.82 -18.09
N SER A 6 10.55 -1.44 -18.77
CA SER A 6 10.51 -1.70 -20.23
C SER A 6 9.40 -2.64 -20.69
N LYS A 7 8.83 -3.45 -19.78
CA LYS A 7 7.73 -4.38 -20.09
C LYS A 7 6.35 -3.76 -19.90
N VAL A 8 6.26 -2.58 -19.27
CA VAL A 8 5.00 -1.87 -19.12
C VAL A 8 4.68 -1.16 -20.43
N GLY A 9 3.49 -1.45 -20.97
CA GLY A 9 3.02 -0.88 -22.23
C GLY A 9 2.43 0.53 -22.08
N ARG A 10 2.19 1.18 -23.21
CA ARG A 10 1.43 2.45 -23.30
C ARG A 10 -0.10 2.26 -23.28
N SER A 11 -0.54 1.03 -23.11
CA SER A 11 -1.94 0.67 -22.85
C SER A 11 -2.03 0.10 -21.44
N PRO A 12 -3.12 0.33 -20.69
CA PRO A 12 -3.29 -0.20 -19.35
C PRO A 12 -3.12 -1.73 -19.34
N GLY A 13 -2.15 -2.22 -18.59
CA GLY A 13 -1.88 -3.64 -18.40
C GLY A 13 -2.33 -4.08 -17.02
N ASN A 14 -3.24 -5.05 -16.95
CA ASN A 14 -3.73 -5.57 -15.68
C ASN A 14 -2.65 -6.41 -14.98
N PHE A 15 -2.59 -6.30 -13.66
CA PHE A 15 -1.79 -7.18 -12.82
C PHE A 15 -2.58 -7.61 -11.59
N ARG A 16 -2.18 -8.75 -11.03
CA ARG A 16 -2.68 -9.24 -9.76
C ARG A 16 -1.57 -9.96 -9.02
N HIS A 17 -1.47 -9.73 -7.72
CA HIS A 17 -0.53 -10.42 -6.85
C HIS A 17 -1.15 -10.68 -5.49
N ARG A 18 -0.87 -11.84 -4.91
CA ARG A 18 -1.42 -12.25 -3.61
C ARG A 18 -0.28 -12.48 -2.63
N MET A 19 -0.47 -12.03 -1.39
CA MET A 19 0.41 -12.24 -0.26
C MET A 19 -0.45 -12.57 0.96
N GLU A 20 -0.30 -13.80 1.49
CA GLU A 20 -1.14 -14.31 2.58
C GLU A 20 -2.65 -14.17 2.27
N ASP A 21 -3.40 -13.51 3.15
CA ASP A 21 -4.84 -13.26 3.07
C ASP A 21 -5.19 -11.92 2.37
N LEU A 22 -4.19 -11.28 1.73
CA LEU A 22 -4.32 -10.02 1.01
C LEU A 22 -3.98 -10.19 -0.47
N GLU A 23 -4.66 -9.44 -1.32
CA GLU A 23 -4.46 -9.41 -2.77
C GLU A 23 -4.41 -7.96 -3.25
N ILE A 24 -3.45 -7.65 -4.10
CA ILE A 24 -3.39 -6.40 -4.87
C ILE A 24 -3.82 -6.68 -6.31
N GLU A 25 -4.76 -5.89 -6.82
CA GLU A 25 -5.14 -5.90 -8.23
C GLU A 25 -5.22 -4.49 -8.79
N GLY A 26 -4.89 -4.34 -10.07
CA GLY A 26 -4.92 -3.02 -10.69
C GLY A 26 -4.33 -3.00 -12.10
N THR A 27 -4.00 -1.80 -12.55
CA THR A 27 -3.42 -1.56 -13.86
C THR A 27 -2.11 -0.79 -13.76
N LEU A 28 -1.19 -1.08 -14.68
CA LEU A 28 0.03 -0.31 -14.91
C LEU A 28 -0.04 0.31 -16.30
N LEU A 29 0.27 1.60 -16.40
CA LEU A 29 0.31 2.33 -17.65
C LEU A 29 1.60 3.12 -17.75
N ARG A 30 2.35 2.92 -18.84
CA ARG A 30 3.54 3.72 -19.11
C ARG A 30 3.15 5.12 -19.57
N THR A 31 3.40 6.11 -18.73
CA THR A 31 3.14 7.53 -18.99
C THR A 31 4.36 8.27 -19.54
N GLY A 32 5.57 7.80 -19.22
CA GLY A 32 6.83 8.38 -19.67
C GLY A 32 7.90 7.34 -20.00
N ALA A 33 9.10 7.80 -20.35
CA ALA A 33 10.25 6.90 -20.55
C ALA A 33 10.68 6.21 -19.24
N HIS A 34 10.53 6.94 -18.13
CA HIS A 34 10.97 6.57 -16.79
C HIS A 34 9.84 6.62 -15.78
N GLU A 35 8.59 6.58 -16.27
CA GLU A 35 7.40 6.80 -15.46
C GLU A 35 6.29 5.82 -15.85
N VAL A 36 5.67 5.26 -14.82
CA VAL A 36 4.53 4.36 -14.91
C VAL A 36 3.50 4.83 -13.89
N SER A 37 2.26 5.05 -14.31
CA SER A 37 1.15 5.22 -13.38
C SER A 37 0.60 3.85 -12.97
N MET A 38 0.22 3.75 -11.70
CA MET A 38 -0.39 2.56 -11.13
C MET A 38 -1.69 2.92 -10.44
N GLU A 39 -2.79 2.33 -10.91
CA GLU A 39 -4.09 2.40 -10.26
C GLU A 39 -4.44 1.00 -9.76
N SER A 40 -4.54 0.82 -8.44
CA SER A 40 -4.74 -0.51 -7.84
C SER A 40 -5.47 -0.45 -6.49
N GLU A 41 -5.90 -1.60 -5.99
CA GLU A 41 -6.45 -1.76 -4.64
C GLU A 41 -5.82 -2.98 -3.96
N ILE A 42 -5.37 -2.82 -2.72
CA ILE A 42 -5.09 -3.94 -1.82
C ILE A 42 -6.37 -4.28 -1.08
N SER A 43 -6.82 -5.53 -1.16
CA SER A 43 -8.01 -6.00 -0.45
C SER A 43 -7.80 -7.37 0.19
N GLY A 44 -8.55 -7.64 1.26
CA GLY A 44 -8.54 -8.94 1.92
C GLY A 44 -8.79 -8.84 3.42
N GLU A 45 -8.25 -9.78 4.18
CA GLU A 45 -8.34 -9.78 5.64
C GLU A 45 -6.96 -9.52 6.26
N ILE A 46 -6.92 -8.62 7.25
CA ILE A 46 -5.69 -8.27 7.96
C ILE A 46 -5.87 -8.54 9.45
N ARG A 47 -4.87 -9.20 10.04
CA ARG A 47 -4.76 -9.41 11.49
C ARG A 47 -4.03 -8.24 12.12
N LEU A 48 -4.61 -7.69 13.17
CA LEU A 48 -4.13 -6.52 13.89
C LEU A 48 -4.18 -6.77 15.39
N ILE A 49 -3.42 -5.96 16.12
CA ILE A 49 -3.44 -5.92 17.58
C ILE A 49 -4.14 -4.63 17.97
N CYS A 50 -5.12 -4.70 18.87
CA CYS A 50 -5.79 -3.51 19.37
C CYS A 50 -4.82 -2.66 20.19
N ASP A 51 -4.59 -1.42 19.80
CA ASP A 51 -3.68 -0.50 20.50
C ASP A 51 -4.16 -0.15 21.92
N ARG A 52 -5.46 -0.33 22.19
CA ARG A 52 -6.05 -0.02 23.50
C ARG A 52 -5.99 -1.17 24.51
N CYS A 53 -6.22 -2.40 24.07
CA CYS A 53 -6.35 -3.56 24.97
C CYS A 53 -5.44 -4.74 24.65
N GLY A 54 -4.64 -4.66 23.58
CA GLY A 54 -3.71 -5.69 23.17
C GLY A 54 -4.37 -6.95 22.58
N SER A 55 -5.69 -6.99 22.42
CA SER A 55 -6.38 -8.14 21.83
C SER A 55 -6.12 -8.22 20.32
N GLU A 56 -5.80 -9.40 19.82
CA GLU A 56 -5.80 -9.65 18.38
C GLU A 56 -7.22 -9.58 17.82
N PHE A 57 -7.36 -9.00 16.63
CA PHE A 57 -8.60 -9.01 15.86
C PHE A 57 -8.30 -8.98 14.36
N THR A 58 -9.28 -9.40 13.57
CA THR A 58 -9.19 -9.36 12.11
C THR A 58 -10.19 -8.34 11.59
N GLU A 59 -9.77 -7.53 10.62
CA GLU A 59 -10.70 -6.67 9.87
C GLU A 59 -10.50 -6.77 8.36
N LYS A 60 -11.51 -6.32 7.63
CA LYS A 60 -11.45 -6.27 6.16
C LYS A 60 -10.66 -5.04 5.75
N LEU A 61 -9.59 -5.26 5.01
CA LEU A 61 -8.80 -4.20 4.39
C LEU A 61 -9.31 -3.93 2.98
N ARG A 62 -9.46 -2.64 2.66
CA ARG A 62 -9.54 -2.12 1.29
C ARG A 62 -8.73 -0.84 1.26
N LEU A 63 -7.63 -0.86 0.52
CA LEU A 63 -6.69 0.24 0.41
C LEU A 63 -6.48 0.58 -1.07
N PRO A 64 -7.14 1.62 -1.59
CA PRO A 64 -6.89 2.09 -2.94
C PRO A 64 -5.50 2.75 -3.01
N LEU A 65 -4.81 2.54 -4.11
CA LEU A 65 -3.48 3.05 -4.40
C LEU A 65 -3.47 3.67 -5.80
N ASP A 66 -3.21 4.98 -5.86
CA ASP A 66 -2.94 5.72 -7.09
C ASP A 66 -1.53 6.30 -6.96
N LEU A 67 -0.58 5.69 -7.66
CA LEU A 67 0.85 5.93 -7.45
C LEU A 67 1.57 6.19 -8.78
N THR A 68 2.55 7.08 -8.71
CA THR A 68 3.53 7.26 -9.78
C THR A 68 4.76 6.44 -9.45
N LEU A 69 5.20 5.58 -10.37
CA LEU A 69 6.40 4.76 -10.22
C LEU A 69 7.46 5.29 -11.17
N THR A 70 8.69 5.46 -10.67
CA THR A 70 9.81 5.91 -11.49
C THR A 70 11.08 5.12 -11.21
N ASP A 71 11.93 4.96 -12.23
CA ASP A 71 13.27 4.37 -12.11
C ASP A 71 14.37 5.45 -11.99
N GLN A 72 13.99 6.71 -11.75
CA GLN A 72 14.90 7.82 -11.54
C GLN A 72 14.67 8.44 -10.16
N ALA A 73 15.75 8.96 -9.56
CA ALA A 73 15.64 9.74 -8.33
C ALA A 73 14.97 11.09 -8.64
N ARG A 74 13.92 11.44 -7.89
CA ARG A 74 13.27 12.74 -7.95
C ARG A 74 13.74 13.63 -6.80
N LYS A 75 13.60 14.94 -6.99
CA LYS A 75 13.84 15.89 -5.91
C LYS A 75 12.64 15.87 -4.98
N VAL A 76 12.92 15.89 -3.66
CA VAL A 76 11.93 15.85 -2.55
C VAL A 76 10.89 17.00 -2.59
N THR A 77 11.00 17.93 -3.56
CA THR A 77 10.02 18.99 -3.80
C THR A 77 8.81 18.54 -4.61
N GLU A 78 8.80 17.31 -5.12
CA GLU A 78 7.75 16.78 -6.01
C GLU A 78 6.96 15.65 -5.33
N ASP A 79 5.66 15.59 -5.65
CA ASP A 79 4.58 14.75 -5.16
C ASP A 79 4.93 13.51 -4.30
N LEU A 80 4.30 13.43 -3.12
CA LEU A 80 4.49 12.35 -2.13
C LEU A 80 4.00 10.97 -2.61
N ASP A 81 3.21 10.92 -3.67
CA ASP A 81 2.65 9.68 -4.24
C ASP A 81 3.56 9.06 -5.31
N THR A 82 4.86 9.39 -5.28
CA THR A 82 5.87 8.82 -6.18
C THR A 82 6.77 7.82 -5.47
N ILE A 83 6.91 6.61 -6.03
CA ILE A 83 7.82 5.57 -5.54
C ILE A 83 8.98 5.36 -6.52
N GLU A 84 10.21 5.40 -5.97
CA GLU A 84 11.45 5.27 -6.72
C GLU A 84 12.00 3.83 -6.70
N PHE A 85 12.11 3.22 -7.88
CA PHE A 85 12.69 1.90 -8.11
C PHE A 85 14.01 2.04 -8.88
N LEU A 86 15.07 2.45 -8.19
CA LEU A 86 16.37 2.77 -8.79
C LEU A 86 17.12 1.57 -9.42
N ASP A 87 16.62 0.35 -9.23
CA ASP A 87 17.10 -0.87 -9.90
C ASP A 87 16.38 -1.15 -11.24
N GLY A 88 15.45 -0.28 -11.64
CA GLY A 88 14.65 -0.41 -12.86
C GLY A 88 13.61 -1.53 -12.81
N MET A 89 13.32 -2.07 -11.62
CA MET A 89 12.34 -3.13 -11.42
C MET A 89 11.25 -2.72 -10.43
N ILE A 90 10.01 -2.65 -10.91
CA ILE A 90 8.84 -2.50 -10.06
C ILE A 90 8.65 -3.80 -9.27
N ASP A 91 8.88 -3.75 -7.96
CA ASP A 91 8.63 -4.87 -7.05
C ASP A 91 7.29 -4.68 -6.32
N ILE A 92 6.25 -5.30 -6.86
CA ILE A 92 4.90 -5.27 -6.30
C ILE A 92 4.83 -5.93 -4.92
N SER A 93 5.68 -6.93 -4.63
CA SER A 93 5.68 -7.54 -3.29
C SER A 93 6.18 -6.55 -2.26
N ARG A 94 7.30 -5.89 -2.54
CA ARG A 94 7.88 -4.90 -1.63
C ARG A 94 6.98 -3.68 -1.45
N LEU A 95 6.34 -3.22 -2.53
CA LEU A 95 5.34 -2.15 -2.45
C LEU A 95 4.22 -2.55 -1.49
N MET A 96 3.63 -3.73 -1.70
CA MET A 96 2.55 -4.25 -0.87
C MET A 96 2.98 -4.41 0.61
N GLU A 97 4.18 -4.92 0.88
CA GLU A 97 4.75 -5.00 2.23
C GLU A 97 4.85 -3.61 2.90
N GLY A 98 5.30 -2.60 2.15
CA GLY A 98 5.39 -1.21 2.62
C GLY A 98 4.04 -0.62 2.98
N GLU A 99 3.04 -0.79 2.11
CA GLU A 99 1.68 -0.31 2.36
C GLU A 99 1.02 -1.01 3.54
N ILE A 100 1.21 -2.33 3.68
CA ILE A 100 0.70 -3.10 4.83
C ILE A 100 1.38 -2.65 6.12
N ALA A 101 2.69 -2.38 6.09
CA ALA A 101 3.42 -1.88 7.26
C ALA A 101 2.96 -0.47 7.66
N SER A 102 2.73 0.41 6.68
CA SER A 102 2.17 1.75 6.88
C SER A 102 0.78 1.66 7.51
N TYR A 103 -0.10 0.81 6.95
CA TYR A 103 -1.43 0.57 7.49
C TYR A 103 -1.35 0.05 8.92
N ARG A 104 -0.54 -0.98 9.21
CA ARG A 104 -0.36 -1.55 10.57
C ARG A 104 0.20 -0.55 11.59
N SER A 105 0.89 0.49 11.14
CA SER A 105 1.46 1.52 12.03
C SER A 105 0.45 2.60 12.43
N ALA A 106 -0.72 2.64 11.79
CA ALA A 106 -1.84 3.47 12.23
C ALA A 106 -2.49 2.91 13.51
N TYR A 107 -3.37 3.70 14.14
CA TYR A 107 -4.12 3.26 15.30
C TYR A 107 -5.29 2.36 14.90
N HIS A 108 -5.36 1.20 15.54
CA HIS A 108 -6.30 0.13 15.29
C HIS A 108 -6.99 -0.29 16.59
N TYR A 109 -8.30 -0.11 16.63
CA TYR A 109 -9.12 -0.53 17.78
C TYR A 109 -10.00 -1.71 17.40
N CYS A 110 -10.01 -2.74 18.24
CA CYS A 110 -10.96 -3.84 18.08
C CYS A 110 -12.41 -3.34 18.29
N PRO A 111 -13.43 -4.05 17.79
CA PRO A 111 -14.82 -3.62 17.87
C PRO A 111 -15.26 -3.21 19.29
N LYS A 112 -14.84 -3.99 20.30
CA LYS A 112 -15.12 -3.71 21.72
C LYS A 112 -14.56 -2.35 22.18
N CYS A 113 -13.37 -1.99 21.72
CA CYS A 113 -12.69 -0.76 22.13
C CYS A 113 -13.13 0.48 21.32
N ARG A 114 -13.71 0.27 20.12
CA ARG A 114 -14.33 1.35 19.32
C ARG A 114 -15.63 1.86 19.93
N GLU A 115 -16.39 0.97 20.59
CA GLU A 115 -17.66 1.30 21.25
C GLU A 115 -17.50 1.81 22.69
N ASP A 116 -16.27 1.83 23.22
CA ASP A 116 -15.99 2.22 24.60
C ASP A 116 -15.75 3.73 24.70
N GLU A 117 -16.77 4.47 25.15
CA GLU A 117 -16.81 5.93 25.32
C GLU A 117 -15.86 6.47 26.40
N ARG A 118 -15.11 5.62 27.12
CA ARG A 118 -14.17 6.09 28.15
C ARG A 118 -13.11 7.01 27.51
N GLU A 119 -13.05 8.25 28.00
CA GLU A 119 -12.07 9.27 27.61
C GLU A 119 -10.65 8.70 27.65
N VAL A 120 -9.89 8.98 26.60
CA VAL A 120 -8.47 8.64 26.54
C VAL A 120 -7.74 9.67 27.40
N ASP A 121 -7.22 9.27 28.56
CA ASP A 121 -6.33 10.11 29.35
C ASP A 121 -5.05 10.34 28.52
N ILE A 122 -4.95 11.50 27.87
CA ILE A 122 -3.73 11.95 27.21
C ILE A 122 -2.90 12.66 28.28
N GLU A 123 -1.88 11.98 28.81
CA GLU A 123 -0.85 12.65 29.61
C GLU A 123 0.08 13.43 28.66
N TYR A 124 0.20 14.74 28.90
CA TYR A 124 1.04 15.69 28.15
C TYR A 124 2.51 15.62 28.54
#